data_AF-A0A918JNX2-F1
#
_entry.id   AF-A0A918JNX2-F1
#
_cell.length_a   1.000
_cell.length_b   1.000
_cell.length_c   1.000
_cell.angle_alpha   90.00
_cell.angle_beta   90.00
_cell.angle_gamma   90.00
#
_symmetry.space_group_name_H-M   'P 1'
#
loop_
_entity.id
_entity.type
_entity.pdbx_description
1 polymer ?
#
loop_
_entity_poly.entity_id
_entity_poly.type
_entity_poly.pdbx_seq_one_letter_code
_entity_poly.pdbx_strand_id
1 'polypeptide(L)'
;MRIKTHLLLAVTSVALSACAMAPGMYMGGPGSVQNELNNNEQLKDGEAPAGALITIDAALIKQQTLNQPVITNVNHLFGNPTAYTVGPGDVLNIIVWDHPELSLSGATGAASTEGSNVGNGYNVSSDGRIQFPFAGAVKVSGLTELQIREKLTKTLATYITDPQLTVRVQSYRNSRVYLDGEVRTPGLQNLNDIPMTLPEALNRAGGLTQNADRSSIVLTRNGKETHINLAKLTAQGVNPNRIMLKNGDMLRVNNRDRAKVFMIGEVLKPQALVMNDGQLTLAQALGEAGGTSIASNPGQVYVIRKGKQEQAEIYHLDANSPTALILASGFQLNPQDMVYVDPARVVRWNRVISNILPSYGAAISTVNATN
;
A
#
# COMPACT_ATOMS: atom_id res chain seq x y z
N MET A 1 -7.07 23.83 -69.09
CA MET A 1 -8.09 23.35 -68.12
C MET A 1 -7.64 22.16 -67.28
N ARG A 2 -6.82 21.22 -67.79
CA ARG A 2 -6.36 20.01 -67.06
C ARG A 2 -5.42 20.26 -65.86
N ILE A 3 -4.59 21.30 -65.89
CA ILE A 3 -3.65 21.60 -64.80
C ILE A 3 -4.37 22.06 -63.52
N LYS A 4 -5.47 22.81 -63.66
CA LYS A 4 -6.29 23.23 -62.51
C LYS A 4 -6.95 22.03 -61.82
N THR A 5 -7.34 21.01 -62.59
CA THR A 5 -7.95 19.79 -62.06
C THR A 5 -6.94 18.91 -61.32
N HIS A 6 -5.71 18.78 -61.82
CA HIS A 6 -4.65 18.04 -61.13
C HIS A 6 -4.15 18.75 -59.86
N LEU A 7 -4.10 20.10 -59.86
CA LEU A 7 -3.76 20.87 -58.67
C LEU A 7 -4.85 20.74 -57.60
N LEU A 8 -6.13 20.75 -57.99
CA LEU A 8 -7.26 20.57 -57.05
C LEU A 8 -7.25 19.16 -56.43
N LEU A 9 -6.93 18.13 -57.24
CA LEU A 9 -6.78 16.74 -56.79
C LEU A 9 -5.57 16.55 -55.86
N ALA A 10 -4.43 17.19 -56.15
CA ALA A 10 -3.25 17.14 -55.30
C ALA A 10 -3.50 17.82 -53.94
N VAL A 11 -4.12 19.00 -53.94
CA VAL A 11 -4.48 19.74 -52.71
C VAL A 11 -5.51 18.98 -51.88
N THR A 12 -6.49 18.32 -52.50
CA THR A 12 -7.42 17.45 -51.77
C THR A 12 -6.74 16.22 -51.19
N SER A 13 -5.84 15.55 -51.91
CA SER A 13 -5.08 14.41 -51.35
C SER A 13 -4.12 14.79 -50.21
N VAL A 14 -3.52 15.99 -50.25
CA VAL A 14 -2.70 16.52 -49.14
C VAL A 14 -3.57 16.93 -47.95
N ALA A 15 -4.74 17.52 -48.19
CA ALA A 15 -5.69 17.85 -47.12
C ALA A 15 -6.27 16.60 -46.43
N LEU A 16 -6.49 15.51 -47.15
CA LEU A 16 -6.96 14.24 -46.57
C LEU A 16 -5.86 13.49 -45.79
N SER A 17 -4.59 13.60 -46.17
CA SER A 17 -3.47 12.97 -45.46
C SER A 17 -3.05 13.76 -44.21
N ALA A 18 -3.26 15.08 -44.18
CA ALA A 18 -3.04 15.91 -42.99
C ALA A 18 -4.00 15.57 -41.81
N CYS A 19 -5.14 14.92 -42.07
CA CYS A 19 -6.07 14.45 -41.03
C CYS A 19 -5.46 13.41 -40.08
N ALA A 20 -4.39 12.73 -40.49
CA ALA A 20 -3.73 11.68 -39.71
C ALA A 20 -2.64 12.22 -38.77
N MET A 21 -2.22 13.48 -38.95
CA MET A 21 -1.10 14.08 -38.22
C MET A 21 -1.56 15.27 -37.38
N ALA A 22 -2.50 15.02 -36.47
CA ALA A 22 -2.82 15.99 -35.43
C ALA A 22 -1.78 15.91 -34.29
N PRO A 23 -1.06 17.00 -33.95
CA PRO A 23 -0.09 16.96 -32.86
C PRO A 23 -0.79 16.77 -31.50
N GLY A 24 -0.29 15.81 -30.72
CA GLY A 24 -0.78 15.47 -29.38
C GLY A 24 -0.93 13.96 -29.19
N MET A 25 -0.96 13.51 -27.93
CA MET A 25 -1.27 12.12 -27.60
C MET A 25 -2.75 11.85 -27.87
N TYR A 26 -3.06 10.68 -28.44
CA TYR A 26 -4.39 10.08 -28.56
C TYR A 26 -4.23 8.57 -28.71
N MET A 27 -5.28 7.81 -28.44
CA MET A 27 -5.31 6.36 -28.60
C MET A 27 -6.32 6.01 -29.70
N GLY A 28 -5.91 5.18 -30.66
CA GLY A 28 -6.76 4.77 -31.79
C GLY A 28 -8.08 4.10 -31.35
N GLY A 29 -9.05 3.99 -32.28
CA GLY A 29 -10.32 3.33 -31.99
C GLY A 29 -10.20 1.80 -31.84
N PRO A 30 -11.22 1.11 -31.28
CA PRO A 30 -11.14 -0.34 -30.99
C PRO A 30 -10.83 -1.23 -32.21
N GLY A 31 -11.25 -0.81 -33.41
CA GLY A 31 -11.07 -1.59 -34.65
C GLY A 31 -9.72 -1.42 -35.35
N SER A 32 -8.98 -0.34 -35.12
CA SER A 32 -7.63 -0.19 -35.69
C SER A 32 -6.61 -1.05 -34.94
N VAL A 33 -6.81 -1.22 -33.63
CA VAL A 33 -5.97 -2.05 -32.77
C VAL A 33 -6.08 -3.54 -33.11
N GLN A 34 -7.28 -4.02 -33.47
CA GLN A 34 -7.50 -5.45 -33.76
C GLN A 34 -6.93 -5.89 -35.12
N ASN A 35 -6.95 -5.01 -36.14
CA ASN A 35 -6.52 -5.36 -37.51
C ASN A 35 -4.99 -5.43 -37.67
N GLU A 36 -4.23 -4.75 -36.82
CA GLU A 36 -2.76 -4.76 -36.89
C GLU A 36 -2.12 -5.91 -36.09
N LEU A 37 -2.90 -6.62 -35.26
CA LEU A 37 -2.49 -7.86 -34.57
C LEU A 37 -2.13 -9.00 -35.53
N ASN A 38 -2.65 -8.99 -36.76
CA ASN A 38 -2.41 -10.05 -37.74
C ASN A 38 -1.13 -9.84 -38.57
N ASN A 39 -0.55 -8.63 -38.59
CA ASN A 39 0.42 -8.25 -39.62
C ASN A 39 1.84 -7.90 -39.13
N ASN A 40 2.15 -8.03 -37.83
CA ASN A 40 3.52 -7.88 -37.30
C ASN A 40 4.26 -6.61 -37.80
N GLU A 41 3.53 -5.52 -38.05
CA GLU A 41 4.08 -4.22 -38.45
C GLU A 41 4.46 -3.41 -37.20
N GLN A 42 5.53 -2.61 -37.32
CA GLN A 42 5.94 -1.63 -36.31
C GLN A 42 4.78 -0.69 -36.00
N LEU A 43 4.47 -0.51 -34.70
CA LEU A 43 3.48 0.43 -34.16
C LEU A 43 3.57 1.77 -34.92
N LYS A 44 2.49 2.20 -35.58
CA LYS A 44 2.45 3.57 -36.14
C LYS A 44 2.22 4.54 -34.98
N ASP A 45 2.69 5.77 -35.15
CA ASP A 45 2.55 6.84 -34.16
C ASP A 45 1.06 7.02 -33.75
N GLY A 46 0.73 6.72 -32.50
CA GLY A 46 -0.63 6.87 -31.94
C GLY A 46 -1.39 5.58 -31.61
N GLU A 47 -0.74 4.41 -31.69
CA GLU A 47 -1.38 3.12 -31.40
C GLU A 47 -0.94 2.51 -30.07
N ALA A 48 -1.89 1.83 -29.41
CA ALA A 48 -1.65 1.10 -28.17
C ALA A 48 -0.72 -0.11 -28.43
N PRO A 49 0.24 -0.43 -27.53
CA PRO A 49 1.15 -1.56 -27.70
C PRO A 49 0.44 -2.90 -27.91
N ALA A 50 1.07 -3.82 -28.62
CA ALA A 50 0.52 -5.12 -29.02
C ALA A 50 -0.05 -5.94 -27.83
N GLY A 51 -1.37 -6.23 -27.84
CA GLY A 51 -1.99 -7.34 -27.11
C GLY A 51 -3.01 -7.07 -25.99
N ALA A 52 -3.42 -5.84 -25.64
CA ALA A 52 -4.10 -5.64 -24.34
C ALA A 52 -5.20 -4.57 -24.22
N LEU A 53 -6.04 -4.34 -25.25
CA LEU A 53 -7.25 -3.53 -25.05
C LEU A 53 -8.35 -4.38 -24.40
N ILE A 54 -8.64 -4.13 -23.13
CA ILE A 54 -9.62 -4.87 -22.34
C ILE A 54 -10.86 -3.98 -22.13
N THR A 55 -11.99 -4.35 -22.71
CA THR A 55 -13.23 -3.59 -22.51
C THR A 55 -13.70 -3.67 -21.06
N ILE A 56 -14.03 -2.53 -20.48
CA ILE A 56 -14.65 -2.43 -19.15
C ILE A 56 -16.13 -2.78 -19.30
N ASP A 57 -16.45 -4.04 -19.05
CA ASP A 57 -17.80 -4.58 -19.07
C ASP A 57 -18.19 -5.23 -17.72
N ALA A 58 -19.44 -5.69 -17.61
CA ALA A 58 -19.93 -6.32 -16.40
C ALA A 58 -19.18 -7.63 -16.05
N ALA A 59 -18.66 -8.34 -17.05
CA ALA A 59 -17.91 -9.59 -16.84
C ALA A 59 -16.55 -9.30 -16.21
N LEU A 60 -15.84 -8.28 -16.70
CA LEU A 60 -14.58 -7.81 -16.14
C LEU A 60 -14.75 -7.31 -14.71
N ILE A 61 -15.79 -6.52 -14.43
CA ILE A 61 -16.08 -6.02 -13.07
C ILE A 61 -16.33 -7.18 -12.11
N LYS A 62 -17.11 -8.18 -12.54
CA LYS A 62 -17.33 -9.40 -11.77
C LYS A 62 -16.02 -10.16 -11.54
N GLN A 63 -15.18 -10.28 -12.56
CA GLN A 63 -13.87 -10.92 -12.44
C GLN A 63 -12.94 -10.18 -11.48
N GLN A 64 -12.89 -8.84 -11.52
CA GLN A 64 -12.14 -8.02 -10.56
C GLN A 64 -12.63 -8.24 -9.13
N THR A 65 -13.94 -8.34 -8.94
CA THR A 65 -14.55 -8.56 -7.63
C THR A 65 -14.18 -9.94 -7.08
N LEU A 66 -14.16 -10.97 -7.93
CA LEU A 66 -13.76 -12.33 -7.57
C LEU A 66 -12.25 -12.47 -7.34
N ASN A 67 -11.44 -11.71 -8.08
CA ASN A 67 -9.97 -11.78 -8.02
C ASN A 67 -9.34 -10.90 -6.93
N GLN A 68 -10.07 -10.02 -6.26
CA GLN A 68 -9.57 -9.34 -5.06
C GLN A 68 -9.58 -10.31 -3.88
N PRO A 69 -8.45 -10.95 -3.48
CA PRO A 69 -8.43 -11.92 -2.41
C PRO A 69 -8.32 -11.13 -1.10
N VAL A 70 -9.45 -10.72 -0.55
CA VAL A 70 -9.47 -9.72 0.52
C VAL A 70 -9.01 -10.27 1.87
N ILE A 71 -9.32 -11.53 2.16
CA ILE A 71 -9.21 -12.09 3.53
C ILE A 71 -8.27 -13.29 3.57
N THR A 72 -8.00 -13.90 2.40
CA THR A 72 -7.33 -15.20 2.33
C THR A 72 -5.85 -15.13 2.72
N ASN A 73 -5.21 -13.96 2.60
CA ASN A 73 -3.78 -13.81 2.86
C ASN A 73 -3.44 -13.20 4.22
N VAL A 74 -4.38 -13.04 5.15
CA VAL A 74 -4.07 -12.62 6.54
C VAL A 74 -4.42 -13.68 7.59
N ASN A 75 -5.15 -14.72 7.19
CA ASN A 75 -5.58 -15.78 8.11
C ASN A 75 -4.39 -16.50 8.78
N HIS A 76 -3.24 -16.62 8.11
CA HIS A 76 -2.03 -17.21 8.71
C HIS A 76 -1.39 -16.33 9.79
N LEU A 77 -1.79 -15.06 9.88
CA LEU A 77 -1.40 -14.15 10.95
C LEU A 77 -2.37 -14.22 12.13
N PHE A 78 -3.53 -14.85 11.95
CA PHE A 78 -4.49 -14.99 13.02
C PHE A 78 -3.97 -15.94 14.09
N GLY A 79 -4.10 -15.53 15.34
CA GLY A 79 -3.66 -16.31 16.47
C GLY A 79 -4.48 -16.01 17.71
N ASN A 80 -4.38 -16.91 18.68
CA ASN A 80 -4.88 -16.66 20.01
C ASN A 80 -3.78 -16.01 20.87
N PRO A 81 -4.15 -15.16 21.83
CA PRO A 81 -3.27 -14.73 22.91
C PRO A 81 -2.50 -15.89 23.53
N THR A 82 -1.18 -15.88 23.41
CA THR A 82 -0.29 -16.79 24.13
C THR A 82 0.35 -16.03 25.28
N ALA A 83 0.47 -16.66 26.44
CA ALA A 83 1.19 -16.09 27.57
C ALA A 83 2.66 -15.82 27.18
N TYR A 84 3.20 -14.72 27.70
CA TYR A 84 4.62 -14.41 27.53
C TYR A 84 5.48 -15.52 28.14
N THR A 85 6.51 -15.91 27.40
CA THR A 85 7.55 -16.82 27.89
C THR A 85 8.85 -16.06 28.03
N VAL A 86 9.48 -16.23 29.19
CA VAL A 86 10.73 -15.56 29.53
C VAL A 86 11.83 -16.02 28.58
N GLY A 87 12.75 -15.14 28.22
CA GLY A 87 13.94 -15.53 27.46
C GLY A 87 15.17 -14.70 27.79
N PRO A 88 16.29 -14.98 27.11
CA PRO A 88 17.56 -14.29 27.34
C PRO A 88 17.43 -12.77 27.31
N GLY A 89 18.05 -12.10 28.29
CA GLY A 89 18.04 -10.65 28.43
C GLY A 89 16.86 -10.06 29.22
N ASP A 90 15.80 -10.82 29.47
CA ASP A 90 14.74 -10.41 30.39
C ASP A 90 15.28 -10.24 31.81
N VAL A 91 14.58 -9.45 32.62
CA VAL A 91 14.88 -9.27 34.05
C VAL A 91 13.68 -9.69 34.87
N LEU A 92 13.88 -10.62 35.80
CA LEU A 92 12.84 -11.15 36.68
C LEU A 92 12.93 -10.50 38.06
N ASN A 93 11.81 -10.03 38.59
CA ASN A 93 11.66 -9.73 39.99
C ASN A 93 11.10 -10.98 40.70
N ILE A 94 11.83 -11.49 41.68
CA ILE A 94 11.46 -12.67 42.45
C ILE A 94 11.43 -12.26 43.92
N ILE A 95 10.26 -12.41 44.53
CA ILE A 95 10.04 -12.14 45.95
C ILE A 95 9.73 -13.48 46.62
N VAL A 96 10.53 -13.82 47.63
CA VAL A 96 10.24 -14.93 48.54
C VAL A 96 9.66 -14.32 49.81
N TRP A 97 8.42 -14.65 50.13
CA TRP A 97 7.77 -14.13 51.34
C TRP A 97 8.44 -14.70 52.59
N ASP A 98 8.42 -13.92 53.67
CA ASP A 98 9.12 -14.18 54.94
C ASP A 98 10.65 -14.38 54.83
N HIS A 99 11.22 -14.11 53.64
CA HIS A 99 12.64 -14.21 53.32
C HIS A 99 13.14 -12.99 52.52
N PRO A 100 13.08 -11.77 53.10
CA PRO A 100 13.50 -10.54 52.42
C PRO A 100 14.97 -10.55 51.96
N GLU A 101 15.83 -11.34 52.61
CA GLU A 101 17.23 -11.54 52.26
C GLU A 101 17.45 -12.16 50.87
N LEU A 102 16.44 -12.83 50.32
CA LEU A 102 16.49 -13.45 48.98
C LEU A 102 15.95 -12.53 47.88
N SER A 103 15.37 -11.39 48.26
CA SER A 103 14.95 -10.37 47.33
C SER A 103 16.08 -9.37 47.10
N LEU A 104 16.48 -9.21 45.84
CA LEU A 104 17.43 -8.17 45.42
C LEU A 104 16.88 -6.75 45.66
N SER A 105 15.58 -6.61 45.96
CA SER A 105 14.94 -5.33 46.25
C SER A 105 15.39 -4.71 47.59
N GLY A 106 16.06 -5.47 48.46
CA GLY A 106 16.61 -5.00 49.74
C GLY A 106 18.03 -4.43 49.66
N ALA A 107 18.71 -4.53 48.52
CA ALA A 107 20.07 -4.02 48.35
C ALA A 107 20.05 -2.53 47.96
N THR A 108 19.99 -1.67 48.97
CA THR A 108 20.39 -0.25 48.98
C THR A 108 19.45 0.77 48.31
N GLY A 109 19.08 1.79 49.09
CA GLY A 109 18.61 3.09 48.60
C GLY A 109 19.74 3.92 47.96
N ALA A 110 20.49 3.32 47.04
CA ALA A 110 21.43 4.04 46.21
C ALA A 110 20.65 4.81 45.15
N ALA A 111 20.66 6.13 45.27
CA ALA A 111 20.16 7.06 44.27
C ALA A 111 20.61 6.62 42.88
N SER A 112 19.63 6.38 42.01
CA SER A 112 19.81 6.23 40.57
C SER A 112 20.57 7.45 40.05
N THR A 113 21.88 7.31 39.88
CA THR A 113 22.66 8.25 39.07
C THR A 113 22.25 8.02 37.62
N GLU A 114 21.90 9.09 36.92
CA GLU A 114 21.38 9.09 35.55
C GLU A 114 22.16 8.11 34.66
N GLY A 115 21.44 7.15 34.06
CA GLY A 115 21.95 6.34 32.95
C GLY A 115 21.99 4.81 33.12
N SER A 116 21.78 4.26 34.33
CA SER A 116 21.77 2.80 34.54
C SER A 116 20.56 2.30 35.34
N ASN A 117 19.39 2.25 34.68
CA ASN A 117 18.24 1.47 35.15
C ASN A 117 18.45 -0.04 34.88
N VAL A 118 19.51 -0.64 35.43
CA VAL A 118 19.52 -2.09 35.64
C VAL A 118 18.69 -2.32 36.89
N GLY A 119 17.37 -2.47 36.69
CA GLY A 119 16.44 -2.68 37.80
C GLY A 119 16.90 -3.83 38.69
N ASN A 120 16.72 -3.66 40.00
CA ASN A 120 16.97 -4.68 41.02
C ASN A 120 16.18 -5.95 40.68
N GLY A 121 16.81 -6.90 40.00
CA GLY A 121 16.18 -8.11 39.49
C GLY A 121 17.18 -9.10 38.90
N TYR A 122 16.73 -10.34 38.72
CA TYR A 122 17.53 -11.45 38.23
C TYR A 122 17.56 -11.42 36.70
N ASN A 123 18.72 -11.14 36.11
CA ASN A 123 18.87 -11.14 34.66
C ASN A 123 18.88 -12.58 34.12
N VAL A 124 18.18 -12.80 33.02
CA VAL A 124 18.22 -14.07 32.31
C VAL A 124 19.44 -14.06 31.40
N SER A 125 20.37 -15.00 31.65
CA SER A 125 21.59 -15.18 30.86
C SER A 125 21.31 -15.60 29.41
N SER A 126 22.34 -15.56 28.56
CA SER A 126 22.27 -16.04 27.17
C SER A 126 21.91 -17.52 27.06
N ASP A 127 22.32 -18.36 28.01
CA ASP A 127 21.92 -19.76 28.11
C ASP A 127 20.53 -19.93 28.74
N GLY A 128 19.81 -18.85 29.03
CA GLY A 128 18.42 -18.84 29.49
C GLY A 128 18.23 -19.19 30.96
N ARG A 129 19.26 -19.02 31.78
CA ARG A 129 19.25 -19.31 33.22
C ARG A 129 19.25 -18.03 34.05
N ILE A 130 18.85 -18.16 35.31
CA ILE A 130 19.11 -17.17 36.35
C ILE A 130 19.97 -17.81 37.42
N GLN A 131 20.82 -17.03 38.07
CA GLN A 131 21.48 -17.44 39.30
C GLN A 131 20.61 -16.99 40.48
N PHE A 132 20.09 -17.94 41.25
CA PHE A 132 19.22 -17.66 42.39
C PHE A 132 19.80 -18.27 43.68
N PRO A 133 19.80 -17.55 44.83
CA PRO A 133 20.31 -18.08 46.09
C PRO A 133 19.67 -19.43 46.46
N PHE A 134 20.47 -20.36 46.99
CA PHE A 134 20.13 -21.76 47.30
C PHE A 134 19.74 -22.64 46.11
N ALA A 135 19.01 -22.11 45.12
CA ALA A 135 18.59 -22.85 43.93
C ALA A 135 19.68 -22.94 42.85
N GLY A 136 20.74 -22.14 42.94
CA GLY A 136 21.84 -22.11 41.99
C GLY A 136 21.40 -21.63 40.60
N ALA A 137 21.93 -22.26 39.55
CA ALA A 137 21.65 -21.90 38.17
C ALA A 137 20.35 -22.56 37.66
N VAL A 138 19.26 -21.80 37.59
CA VAL A 138 17.93 -22.30 37.23
C VAL A 138 17.57 -21.90 35.80
N LYS A 139 17.30 -22.89 34.94
CA LYS A 139 16.76 -22.66 33.58
C LYS A 139 15.34 -22.10 33.67
N VAL A 140 15.13 -20.91 33.07
CA VAL A 140 13.85 -20.19 33.05
C VAL A 140 13.38 -19.81 31.64
N SER A 141 14.26 -19.81 30.64
CA SER A 141 13.86 -19.46 29.29
C SER A 141 12.84 -20.45 28.71
N GLY A 142 11.81 -19.95 28.05
CA GLY A 142 10.69 -20.74 27.52
C GLY A 142 9.61 -21.05 28.55
N LEU A 143 9.78 -20.64 29.81
CA LEU A 143 8.79 -20.80 30.87
C LEU A 143 7.98 -19.51 31.06
N THR A 144 6.72 -19.67 31.48
CA THR A 144 5.89 -18.55 31.97
C THR A 144 6.25 -18.19 33.40
N GLU A 145 5.83 -17.00 33.88
CA GLU A 145 6.01 -16.59 35.28
C GLU A 145 5.51 -17.65 36.27
N LEU A 146 4.36 -18.26 35.96
CA LEU A 146 3.74 -19.32 36.75
C LEU A 146 4.63 -20.58 36.83
N GLN A 147 5.15 -21.03 35.68
CA GLN A 147 6.02 -22.20 35.63
C GLN A 147 7.37 -21.95 36.32
N ILE A 148 7.90 -20.72 36.23
CA ILE A 148 9.12 -20.34 36.95
C ILE A 148 8.88 -20.37 38.45
N ARG A 149 7.74 -19.82 38.91
CA ARG A 149 7.34 -19.86 40.32
C ARG A 149 7.30 -21.29 40.84
N GLU A 150 6.55 -22.18 40.18
CA GLU A 150 6.44 -23.60 40.57
C GLU A 150 7.80 -24.29 40.63
N LYS A 151 8.65 -24.04 39.63
CA LYS A 151 9.99 -24.60 39.55
C LYS A 151 10.90 -24.13 40.68
N LEU A 152 10.85 -22.84 41.01
CA LEU A 152 11.63 -22.26 42.10
C LEU A 152 11.11 -22.71 43.46
N THR A 153 9.80 -22.72 43.69
CA THR A 153 9.18 -23.26 44.92
C THR A 153 9.64 -24.68 45.19
N LYS A 154 9.60 -25.57 44.18
CA LYS A 154 10.05 -26.95 44.32
C LYS A 154 11.55 -27.05 44.65
N THR A 155 12.37 -26.20 44.04
CA THR A 155 13.83 -26.21 44.25
C THR A 155 14.19 -25.68 45.64
N LEU A 156 13.53 -24.61 46.08
CA LEU A 156 13.76 -23.97 47.38
C LEU A 156 13.20 -24.77 48.55
N ALA A 157 12.19 -25.63 48.32
CA ALA A 157 11.61 -26.49 49.36
C ALA A 157 12.62 -27.45 50.03
N THR A 158 13.81 -27.63 49.43
CA THR A 158 14.92 -28.41 50.03
C THR A 158 15.66 -27.62 51.12
N TYR A 159 15.53 -26.30 51.13
CA TYR A 159 16.28 -25.38 52.00
C TYR A 159 15.36 -24.53 52.89
N ILE A 160 14.13 -24.28 52.45
CA ILE A 160 13.13 -23.44 53.10
C ILE A 160 11.84 -24.25 53.22
N THR A 161 11.24 -24.26 54.42
CA THR A 161 9.95 -24.92 54.65
C THR A 161 8.82 -24.10 54.04
N ASP A 162 8.01 -24.73 53.19
CA ASP A 162 6.83 -24.12 52.53
C ASP A 162 7.08 -22.74 51.87
N PRO A 163 8.02 -22.64 50.90
CA PRO A 163 8.43 -21.35 50.36
C PRO A 163 7.33 -20.74 49.48
N GLN A 164 6.87 -19.55 49.86
CA GLN A 164 5.88 -18.77 49.11
C GLN A 164 6.57 -17.76 48.19
N LEU A 165 6.33 -17.85 46.88
CA LEU A 165 7.04 -17.05 45.87
C LEU A 165 6.09 -16.23 44.99
N THR A 166 6.52 -15.00 44.69
CA THR A 166 5.99 -14.16 43.61
C THR A 166 7.06 -13.96 42.56
N VAL A 167 6.76 -14.28 41.30
CA VAL A 167 7.65 -14.06 40.14
C VAL A 167 6.97 -13.12 39.18
N ARG A 168 7.67 -12.07 38.75
CA ARG A 168 7.22 -11.11 37.73
C ARG A 168 8.35 -10.77 36.79
N VAL A 169 8.05 -10.53 35.52
CA VAL A 169 9.01 -9.93 34.59
C VAL A 169 9.06 -8.42 34.84
N GLN A 170 10.20 -7.93 35.32
CA GLN A 170 10.43 -6.51 35.56
C GLN A 170 10.81 -5.76 34.28
N SER A 171 11.53 -6.43 33.37
CA SER A 171 11.91 -5.84 32.08
C SER A 171 11.82 -6.90 30.98
N TYR A 172 10.90 -6.67 30.05
CA TYR A 172 10.74 -7.43 28.83
C TYR A 172 11.74 -6.94 27.79
N ARG A 173 12.74 -7.75 27.47
CA ARG A 173 13.86 -7.38 26.57
C ARG A 173 14.16 -8.45 25.52
N ASN A 174 13.72 -9.69 25.74
CA ASN A 174 14.00 -10.82 24.86
C ASN A 174 13.24 -10.75 23.53
N SER A 175 12.02 -10.19 23.52
CA SER A 175 11.15 -10.21 22.35
C SER A 175 10.66 -8.82 21.97
N ARG A 176 10.73 -8.49 20.67
CA ARG A 176 10.39 -7.17 20.14
C ARG A 176 9.82 -7.22 18.74
N VAL A 177 9.04 -6.20 18.39
CA VAL A 177 8.54 -5.91 17.05
C VAL A 177 9.08 -4.55 16.61
N TYR A 178 9.26 -4.39 15.31
CA TYR A 178 9.71 -3.12 14.73
C TYR A 178 8.54 -2.45 14.00
N LEU A 179 8.22 -1.22 14.36
CA LEU A 179 7.23 -0.40 13.67
C LEU A 179 7.92 0.73 12.91
N ASP A 180 7.63 0.86 11.62
CA ASP A 180 8.11 1.96 10.78
C ASP A 180 7.04 2.54 9.86
N GLY A 181 7.38 3.68 9.24
CA GLY A 181 6.50 4.41 8.34
C GLY A 181 5.55 5.38 9.06
N GLU A 182 4.33 5.49 8.54
CA GLU A 182 3.34 6.52 8.90
C GLU A 182 2.59 6.23 10.22
N VAL A 183 3.34 6.14 11.31
CA VAL A 183 2.84 6.10 12.69
C VAL A 183 3.38 7.29 13.48
N ARG A 184 2.73 7.70 14.59
CA ARG A 184 3.20 8.88 15.35
C ARG A 184 4.57 8.67 15.99
N THR A 185 4.82 7.49 16.52
CA THR A 185 6.08 7.13 17.19
C THR A 185 6.62 5.83 16.59
N PRO A 186 7.38 5.89 15.49
CA PRO A 186 8.05 4.71 14.93
C PRO A 186 9.17 4.24 15.85
N GLY A 187 9.50 2.95 15.80
CA GLY A 187 10.58 2.37 16.57
C GLY A 187 10.33 0.94 17.03
N LEU A 188 11.21 0.48 17.92
CA LEU A 188 11.11 -0.83 18.54
C LEU A 188 10.06 -0.82 19.65
N GLN A 189 9.23 -1.86 19.69
CA GLN A 189 8.31 -2.12 20.79
C GLN A 189 8.57 -3.50 21.37
N ASN A 190 8.76 -3.57 22.69
CA ASN A 190 8.96 -4.85 23.37
C ASN A 190 7.63 -5.59 23.53
N LEU A 191 7.66 -6.91 23.29
CA LEU A 191 6.55 -7.81 23.61
C LEU A 191 6.54 -8.08 25.11
N ASN A 192 5.36 -8.01 25.72
CA ASN A 192 5.17 -8.20 27.16
C ASN A 192 4.06 -9.22 27.45
N ASP A 193 3.63 -9.28 28.70
CA ASP A 193 2.50 -10.07 29.20
C ASP A 193 1.16 -9.71 28.55
N ILE A 194 1.04 -8.50 27.99
CA ILE A 194 -0.09 -8.09 27.19
C ILE A 194 0.12 -8.58 25.74
N PRO A 195 -0.80 -9.40 25.19
CA PRO A 195 -0.68 -9.90 23.83
C PRO A 195 -0.63 -8.76 22.81
N MET A 196 0.40 -8.75 21.97
CA MET A 196 0.60 -7.71 20.97
C MET A 196 -0.19 -8.06 19.69
N THR A 197 -1.29 -7.36 19.46
CA THR A 197 -2.04 -7.40 18.20
C THR A 197 -1.57 -6.30 17.25
N LEU A 198 -1.98 -6.36 15.98
CA LEU A 198 -1.77 -5.27 15.03
C LEU A 198 -2.33 -3.93 15.55
N PRO A 199 -3.61 -3.83 15.97
CA PRO A 199 -4.12 -2.59 16.57
C PRO A 199 -3.37 -2.15 17.83
N GLU A 200 -2.99 -3.08 18.70
CA GLU A 200 -2.23 -2.75 19.92
C GLU A 200 -0.90 -2.09 19.59
N ALA A 201 -0.15 -2.63 18.63
CA ALA A 201 1.13 -2.07 18.21
C ALA A 201 0.97 -0.65 17.62
N LEU A 202 -0.06 -0.44 16.80
CA LEU A 202 -0.38 0.87 16.24
C LEU A 202 -0.78 1.86 17.33
N ASN A 203 -1.58 1.44 18.32
CA ASN A 203 -1.99 2.28 19.44
C ASN A 203 -0.80 2.66 20.33
N ARG A 204 0.10 1.72 20.63
CA ARG A 204 1.36 1.98 21.37
C ARG A 204 2.27 2.95 20.61
N ALA A 205 2.22 2.94 19.28
CA ALA A 205 2.91 3.91 18.44
C ALA A 205 2.19 5.28 18.37
N GLY A 206 1.15 5.52 19.18
CA GLY A 206 0.37 6.75 19.19
C GLY A 206 -0.69 6.85 18.09
N GLY A 207 -0.93 5.77 17.34
CA GLY A 207 -1.83 5.71 16.19
C GLY A 207 -1.15 6.04 14.86
N LEU A 208 -1.94 5.97 13.80
CA LEU A 208 -1.53 6.32 12.43
C LEU A 208 -1.42 7.84 12.25
N THR A 209 -0.49 8.30 11.40
CA THR A 209 -0.42 9.72 11.01
C THR A 209 -1.56 10.10 10.06
N GLN A 210 -1.70 11.40 9.78
CA GLN A 210 -2.64 11.87 8.76
C GLN A 210 -2.25 11.46 7.33
N ASN A 211 -0.99 11.09 7.09
CA ASN A 211 -0.51 10.65 5.78
C ASN A 211 -0.48 9.13 5.63
N ALA A 212 -0.84 8.39 6.68
CA ALA A 212 -0.92 6.94 6.64
C ALA A 212 -1.96 6.45 5.63
N ASP A 213 -1.58 5.39 4.92
CA ASP A 213 -2.50 4.60 4.11
C ASP A 213 -2.95 3.35 4.88
N ARG A 214 -4.20 3.37 5.35
CA ARG A 214 -4.81 2.26 6.11
C ARG A 214 -5.00 1.00 5.27
N SER A 215 -4.90 1.12 3.95
CA SER A 215 -5.01 0.00 3.02
C SER A 215 -3.66 -0.68 2.71
N SER A 216 -2.56 -0.03 3.09
CA SER A 216 -1.21 -0.41 2.70
C SER A 216 -0.31 -0.55 3.93
N ILE A 217 -0.67 -1.52 4.78
CA ILE A 217 0.16 -1.97 5.89
C ILE A 217 0.88 -3.25 5.47
N VAL A 218 2.19 -3.34 5.70
CA VAL A 218 2.99 -4.52 5.36
C VAL A 218 3.55 -5.13 6.63
N LEU A 219 3.20 -6.38 6.90
CA LEU A 219 3.82 -7.18 7.94
C LEU A 219 4.85 -8.11 7.31
N THR A 220 6.11 -7.96 7.72
CA THR A 220 7.20 -8.87 7.34
C THR A 220 7.48 -9.80 8.50
N ARG A 221 7.31 -11.11 8.27
CA ARG A 221 7.60 -12.17 9.25
C ARG A 221 8.44 -13.25 8.59
N ASN A 222 9.62 -13.54 9.16
CA ASN A 222 10.56 -14.53 8.62
C ASN A 222 10.88 -14.32 7.12
N GLY A 223 11.06 -13.06 6.71
CA GLY A 223 11.32 -12.69 5.30
C GLY A 223 10.11 -12.77 4.36
N LYS A 224 8.93 -13.17 4.85
CA LYS A 224 7.69 -13.17 4.05
C LYS A 224 6.89 -11.90 4.33
N GLU A 225 6.62 -11.13 3.29
CA GLU A 225 5.74 -9.96 3.35
C GLU A 225 4.27 -10.38 3.25
N THR A 226 3.43 -9.76 4.07
CA THR A 226 1.98 -9.90 4.05
C THR A 226 1.37 -8.50 4.01
N HIS A 227 0.67 -8.18 2.93
CA HIS A 227 -0.08 -6.93 2.79
C HIS A 227 -1.40 -7.02 3.55
N ILE A 228 -1.69 -6.00 4.34
CA ILE A 228 -2.85 -5.88 5.21
C ILE A 228 -3.58 -4.60 4.83
N ASN A 229 -4.82 -4.75 4.37
CA ASN A 229 -5.73 -3.65 4.19
C ASN A 229 -6.65 -3.56 5.41
N LEU A 230 -6.28 -2.71 6.38
CA LEU A 230 -6.99 -2.57 7.64
C LEU A 230 -8.42 -2.06 7.45
N ALA A 231 -8.59 -1.07 6.57
CA ALA A 231 -9.91 -0.49 6.29
C ALA A 231 -10.88 -1.54 5.73
N LYS A 232 -10.39 -2.38 4.82
CA LYS A 232 -11.18 -3.44 4.19
C LYS A 232 -11.51 -4.58 5.14
N LEU A 233 -10.59 -4.95 6.04
CA LEU A 233 -10.87 -5.92 7.11
C LEU A 233 -12.01 -5.43 8.01
N THR A 234 -11.96 -4.16 8.44
CA THR A 234 -13.02 -3.56 9.25
C THR A 234 -14.35 -3.49 8.50
N ALA A 235 -14.35 -3.06 7.24
CA ALA A 235 -15.56 -2.99 6.41
C ALA A 235 -16.25 -4.35 6.23
N GLN A 236 -15.48 -5.45 6.26
CA GLN A 236 -16.00 -6.81 6.14
C GLN A 236 -16.30 -7.47 7.50
N GLY A 237 -16.24 -6.72 8.61
CA GLY A 237 -16.50 -7.24 9.95
C GLY A 237 -15.41 -8.17 10.49
N VAL A 238 -14.25 -8.24 9.85
CA VAL A 238 -13.11 -9.03 10.32
C VAL A 238 -12.35 -8.24 11.37
N ASN A 239 -12.35 -8.75 12.61
CA ASN A 239 -11.68 -8.09 13.73
C ASN A 239 -10.14 -8.13 13.56
N PRO A 240 -9.46 -6.96 13.41
CA PRO A 240 -8.01 -6.90 13.25
C PRO A 240 -7.22 -7.33 14.50
N ASN A 241 -7.83 -7.39 15.69
CA ASN A 241 -7.20 -7.91 16.91
C ASN A 241 -6.84 -9.39 16.81
N ARG A 242 -7.35 -10.11 15.81
CA ARG A 242 -6.94 -11.49 15.53
C ARG A 242 -5.51 -11.57 15.00
N ILE A 243 -5.00 -10.50 14.37
CA ILE A 243 -3.64 -10.44 13.82
C ILE A 243 -2.66 -10.28 14.98
N MET A 244 -2.03 -11.39 15.38
CA MET A 244 -1.07 -11.41 16.48
C MET A 244 0.33 -11.16 15.95
N LEU A 245 1.06 -10.23 16.56
CA LEU A 245 2.46 -9.99 16.28
C LEU A 245 3.35 -10.94 17.09
N LYS A 246 4.50 -11.27 16.52
CA LYS A 246 5.48 -12.19 17.08
C LYS A 246 6.85 -11.54 17.10
N ASN A 247 7.76 -12.12 17.90
CA ASN A 247 9.13 -11.65 17.97
C ASN A 247 9.77 -11.58 16.57
N GLY A 248 10.44 -10.47 16.27
CA GLY A 248 11.11 -10.25 14.98
C GLY A 248 10.21 -9.76 13.85
N ASP A 249 8.91 -9.59 14.10
CA ASP A 249 8.02 -8.98 13.11
C ASP A 249 8.40 -7.53 12.83
N MET A 250 8.31 -7.14 11.56
CA MET A 250 8.44 -5.77 11.10
C MET A 250 7.13 -5.31 10.48
N LEU A 251 6.53 -4.27 11.05
CA LEU A 251 5.29 -3.66 10.60
C LEU A 251 5.58 -2.30 9.98
N ARG A 252 5.26 -2.18 8.70
CA ARG A 252 5.40 -0.94 7.93
C ARG A 252 4.06 -0.36 7.56
N VAL A 253 3.83 0.91 7.89
CA VAL A 253 2.67 1.66 7.40
C VAL A 253 3.12 2.56 6.26
N ASN A 254 2.62 2.32 5.06
CA ASN A 254 3.00 3.14 3.91
C ASN A 254 2.29 4.51 3.91
N ASN A 255 2.90 5.44 3.20
CA ASN A 255 2.35 6.76 2.95
C ASN A 255 1.33 6.73 1.79
N ARG A 256 0.20 7.43 1.99
CA ARG A 256 -0.89 7.57 1.01
C ARG A 256 -0.47 8.24 -0.29
N ASP A 257 0.66 8.94 -0.32
CA ASP A 257 1.20 9.52 -1.55
C ASP A 257 1.53 8.49 -2.63
N ARG A 258 1.74 7.22 -2.23
CA ARG A 258 1.92 6.10 -3.17
C ARG A 258 0.60 5.58 -3.72
N ALA A 259 -0.52 5.83 -3.03
CA ALA A 259 -1.86 5.41 -3.41
C ALA A 259 -2.53 6.52 -4.23
N LYS A 260 -1.97 6.84 -5.40
CA LYS A 260 -2.48 7.87 -6.30
C LYS A 260 -2.83 7.30 -7.66
N VAL A 261 -3.83 7.87 -8.31
CA VAL A 261 -4.17 7.65 -9.72
C VAL A 261 -3.95 8.96 -10.48
N PHE A 262 -3.50 8.88 -11.72
CA PHE A 262 -3.22 10.07 -12.53
C PHE A 262 -4.32 10.28 -13.56
N MET A 263 -5.05 11.39 -13.46
CA MET A 263 -6.04 11.83 -14.46
C MET A 263 -5.35 12.71 -15.50
N ILE A 264 -5.36 12.29 -16.75
CA ILE A 264 -4.71 12.98 -17.88
C ILE A 264 -5.61 12.99 -19.12
N GLY A 265 -5.26 13.81 -20.12
CA GLY A 265 -6.05 13.98 -21.34
C GLY A 265 -7.16 15.02 -21.19
N GLU A 266 -8.24 14.88 -21.98
CA GLU A 266 -9.34 15.84 -22.07
C GLU A 266 -10.36 15.68 -20.93
N VAL A 267 -9.90 15.84 -19.70
CA VAL A 267 -10.74 16.03 -18.51
C VAL A 267 -10.79 17.51 -18.14
N LEU A 268 -11.78 17.91 -17.32
CA LEU A 268 -11.88 19.30 -16.89
C LEU A 268 -10.66 19.73 -16.05
N LYS A 269 -10.16 18.83 -15.18
CA LYS A 269 -9.00 19.06 -14.31
C LYS A 269 -8.03 17.87 -14.35
N PRO A 270 -6.99 17.91 -15.19
CA PRO A 270 -5.90 16.93 -15.13
C PRO A 270 -5.13 17.05 -13.81
N GLN A 271 -5.09 15.99 -13.01
CA GLN A 271 -4.47 15.99 -11.68
C GLN A 271 -4.20 14.56 -11.17
N ALA A 272 -3.35 14.45 -10.14
CA ALA A 272 -3.22 13.22 -9.37
C ALA A 272 -4.30 13.17 -8.28
N LEU A 273 -5.04 12.06 -8.21
CA LEU A 273 -6.08 11.80 -7.22
C LEU A 273 -5.58 10.80 -6.19
N VAL A 274 -5.80 11.08 -4.90
CA VAL A 274 -5.43 10.20 -3.79
C VAL A 274 -6.54 9.17 -3.58
N MET A 275 -6.18 7.91 -3.43
CA MET A 275 -7.10 6.84 -3.09
C MET A 275 -7.41 6.87 -1.60
N ASN A 276 -8.68 6.75 -1.25
CA ASN A 276 -9.12 6.72 0.15
C ASN A 276 -9.25 5.27 0.59
N ASP A 277 -8.51 4.87 1.62
CA ASP A 277 -8.51 3.49 2.14
C ASP A 277 -8.28 2.43 1.02
N GLY A 278 -7.45 2.79 0.04
CA GLY A 278 -7.09 1.95 -1.10
C GLY A 278 -8.23 1.70 -2.08
N GLN A 279 -9.29 2.51 -2.01
CA GLN A 279 -10.42 2.49 -2.94
C GLN A 279 -10.48 3.81 -3.73
N LEU A 280 -10.84 3.69 -5.00
CA LEU A 280 -11.10 4.76 -5.96
C LEU A 280 -11.65 4.11 -7.22
N THR A 281 -12.90 4.40 -7.59
CA THR A 281 -13.51 3.85 -8.80
C THR A 281 -13.22 4.75 -10.00
N LEU A 282 -13.33 4.22 -11.22
CA LEU A 282 -13.18 5.04 -12.42
C LEU A 282 -14.22 6.17 -12.47
N ALA A 283 -15.46 5.91 -12.04
CA ALA A 283 -16.50 6.93 -11.96
C ALA A 283 -16.14 8.04 -10.96
N GLN A 284 -15.64 7.69 -9.78
CA GLN A 284 -15.21 8.67 -8.79
C GLN A 284 -14.03 9.50 -9.31
N ALA A 285 -13.05 8.86 -9.95
CA ALA A 285 -11.91 9.55 -10.51
C ALA A 285 -12.31 10.56 -11.61
N LEU A 286 -13.20 10.17 -12.52
CA LEU A 286 -13.79 11.08 -13.51
C LEU A 286 -14.55 12.23 -12.85
N GLY A 287 -15.34 11.94 -11.81
CA GLY A 287 -16.09 12.95 -11.06
C GLY A 287 -15.19 13.96 -10.35
N GLU A 288 -14.14 13.51 -9.66
CA GLU A 288 -13.18 14.37 -8.96
C GLU A 288 -12.32 15.20 -9.92
N ALA A 289 -12.07 14.69 -11.14
CA ALA A 289 -11.48 15.46 -12.23
C ALA A 289 -12.44 16.50 -12.85
N GLY A 290 -13.68 16.60 -12.36
CA GLY A 290 -14.70 17.52 -12.87
C GLY A 290 -15.42 17.03 -14.13
N GLY A 291 -15.35 15.73 -14.42
CA GLY A 291 -15.90 15.10 -15.62
C GLY A 291 -14.97 15.21 -16.83
N THR A 292 -15.48 14.72 -17.97
CA THR A 292 -14.82 14.87 -19.25
C THR A 292 -15.02 16.29 -19.80
N SER A 293 -14.02 16.82 -20.50
CA SER A 293 -14.12 18.14 -21.14
C SER A 293 -15.10 18.14 -22.31
N ILE A 294 -15.63 19.29 -22.70
CA ILE A 294 -16.39 19.45 -23.96
C ILE A 294 -15.55 19.10 -25.20
N ALA A 295 -14.23 19.17 -25.06
CA ALA A 295 -13.25 18.85 -26.09
C ALA A 295 -12.90 17.35 -26.14
N SER A 296 -13.51 16.53 -25.28
CA SER A 296 -13.23 15.10 -25.15
C SER A 296 -14.06 14.23 -26.10
N ASN A 297 -13.61 12.99 -26.28
CA ASN A 297 -14.41 11.90 -26.83
C ASN A 297 -14.83 10.97 -25.68
N PRO A 298 -16.07 11.07 -25.16
CA PRO A 298 -16.54 10.24 -24.05
C PRO A 298 -16.50 8.73 -24.36
N GLY A 299 -16.56 8.34 -25.63
CA GLY A 299 -16.42 6.95 -26.04
C GLY A 299 -15.00 6.38 -25.93
N GLN A 300 -14.01 7.19 -25.54
CA GLN A 300 -12.60 6.81 -25.50
C GLN A 300 -12.00 7.21 -24.15
N VAL A 301 -12.44 6.51 -23.10
CA VAL A 301 -11.85 6.60 -21.77
C VAL A 301 -10.99 5.36 -21.54
N TYR A 302 -9.74 5.56 -21.19
CA TYR A 302 -8.78 4.48 -20.98
C TYR A 302 -8.21 4.47 -19.57
N VAL A 303 -7.94 3.29 -19.04
CA VAL A 303 -7.11 3.09 -17.85
C VAL A 303 -5.87 2.32 -18.28
N ILE A 304 -4.72 2.96 -18.17
CA ILE A 304 -3.42 2.36 -18.44
C ILE A 304 -2.85 1.88 -17.11
N ARG A 305 -2.65 0.58 -17.01
CA ARG A 305 -2.15 -0.10 -15.81
C ARG A 305 -0.85 -0.82 -16.13
N LYS A 306 0.12 -0.73 -15.24
CA LYS A 306 1.33 -1.56 -15.33
C LYS A 306 0.98 -3.02 -14.99
N GLY A 307 1.00 -3.88 -15.98
CA GLY A 307 0.76 -5.32 -15.87
C GLY A 307 2.00 -6.09 -15.44
N LYS A 308 1.90 -7.43 -15.51
CA LYS A 308 3.02 -8.33 -15.18
C LYS A 308 4.14 -8.20 -16.22
N GLN A 309 5.39 -8.37 -15.79
CA GLN A 309 6.59 -8.30 -16.67
C GLN A 309 6.72 -6.97 -17.45
N GLU A 310 6.36 -5.84 -16.84
CA GLU A 310 6.46 -4.49 -17.45
C GLU A 310 5.57 -4.26 -18.68
N GLN A 311 4.64 -5.16 -18.99
CA GLN A 311 3.67 -4.96 -20.07
C GLN A 311 2.52 -4.08 -19.60
N ALA A 312 2.09 -3.11 -20.41
CA ALA A 312 0.94 -2.27 -20.10
C ALA A 312 -0.38 -3.02 -20.40
N GLU A 313 -1.29 -3.03 -19.43
CA GLU A 313 -2.69 -3.43 -19.61
C GLU A 313 -3.53 -2.16 -19.85
N ILE A 314 -4.33 -2.14 -20.92
CA ILE A 314 -5.11 -0.95 -21.28
C ILE A 314 -6.58 -1.31 -21.24
N TYR A 315 -7.28 -0.75 -20.26
CA TYR A 315 -8.72 -0.95 -20.12
C TYR A 315 -9.46 0.17 -20.83
N HIS A 316 -10.56 -0.13 -21.52
CA HIS A 316 -11.33 0.84 -22.29
C HIS A 316 -12.79 0.88 -21.87
N LEU A 317 -13.31 2.08 -21.64
CA LEU A 317 -14.71 2.35 -21.38
C LEU A 317 -15.26 3.27 -22.48
N ASP A 318 -16.35 2.82 -23.12
CA ASP A 318 -17.21 3.69 -23.92
C ASP A 318 -18.21 4.41 -23.00
N ALA A 319 -17.95 5.68 -22.69
CA ALA A 319 -18.79 6.51 -21.83
C ALA A 319 -19.71 7.48 -22.59
N ASN A 320 -20.10 7.15 -23.84
CA ASN A 320 -21.06 7.96 -24.60
C ASN A 320 -22.48 7.97 -23.99
N SER A 321 -22.80 6.99 -23.15
CA SER A 321 -24.08 6.89 -22.44
C SER A 321 -23.88 7.08 -20.94
N PRO A 322 -24.78 7.80 -20.23
CA PRO A 322 -24.77 7.88 -18.77
C PRO A 322 -24.78 6.51 -18.06
N THR A 323 -25.34 5.47 -18.71
CA THR A 323 -25.34 4.11 -18.17
C THR A 323 -23.95 3.49 -18.04
N ALA A 324 -22.97 3.97 -18.84
CA ALA A 324 -21.58 3.53 -18.73
C ALA A 324 -20.94 3.93 -17.38
N LEU A 325 -21.47 4.96 -16.71
CA LEU A 325 -21.01 5.34 -15.37
C LEU A 325 -21.29 4.27 -14.32
N ILE A 326 -22.27 3.39 -14.56
CA ILE A 326 -22.52 2.21 -13.70
C ILE A 326 -21.34 1.24 -13.82
N LEU A 327 -20.85 0.99 -15.04
CA LEU A 327 -19.66 0.17 -15.27
C LEU A 327 -18.41 0.84 -14.66
N ALA A 328 -18.24 2.13 -14.87
CA ALA A 328 -17.15 2.91 -14.27
C ALA A 328 -17.18 2.89 -12.74
N SER A 329 -18.38 2.84 -12.13
CA SER A 329 -18.55 2.74 -10.67
C SER A 329 -18.17 1.36 -10.14
N GLY A 330 -18.31 0.31 -10.96
CA GLY A 330 -17.88 -1.05 -10.62
C GLY A 330 -16.39 -1.30 -10.89
N PHE A 331 -15.73 -0.51 -11.73
CA PHE A 331 -14.33 -0.69 -12.07
C PHE A 331 -13.40 -0.03 -11.04
N GLN A 332 -12.68 -0.86 -10.28
CA GLN A 332 -11.77 -0.42 -9.24
C GLN A 332 -10.38 -0.10 -9.82
N LEU A 333 -9.91 1.11 -9.57
CA LEU A 333 -8.56 1.53 -9.95
C LEU A 333 -7.52 1.01 -8.96
N ASN A 334 -6.30 0.83 -9.45
CA ASN A 334 -5.13 0.45 -8.67
C ASN A 334 -4.22 1.67 -8.44
N PRO A 335 -3.40 1.65 -7.38
CA PRO A 335 -2.33 2.63 -7.22
C PRO A 335 -1.48 2.72 -8.49
N GLN A 336 -1.19 3.95 -8.90
CA GLN A 336 -0.41 4.33 -10.08
C GLN A 336 -1.07 4.06 -11.44
N ASP A 337 -2.37 3.71 -11.47
CA ASP A 337 -3.12 3.72 -12.74
C ASP A 337 -3.12 5.12 -13.36
N MET A 338 -3.08 5.17 -14.69
CA MET A 338 -3.27 6.41 -15.45
C MET A 338 -4.60 6.34 -16.16
N VAL A 339 -5.50 7.28 -15.85
CA VAL A 339 -6.78 7.43 -16.54
C VAL A 339 -6.61 8.50 -17.61
N TYR A 340 -6.78 8.10 -18.86
CA TYR A 340 -6.59 8.96 -20.02
C TYR A 340 -7.90 9.11 -20.78
N VAL A 341 -8.30 10.35 -21.04
CA VAL A 341 -9.49 10.66 -21.85
C VAL A 341 -9.06 11.27 -23.18
N ASP A 342 -9.50 10.63 -24.26
CA ASP A 342 -9.11 10.97 -25.62
C ASP A 342 -9.77 12.28 -26.08
N PRO A 343 -9.14 13.08 -26.95
CA PRO A 343 -9.75 14.26 -27.52
C PRO A 343 -10.80 13.94 -28.58
N ALA A 344 -11.82 14.81 -28.68
CA ALA A 344 -12.80 14.80 -29.75
C ALA A 344 -12.10 14.90 -31.10
N ARG A 345 -12.59 14.15 -32.11
CA ARG A 345 -11.98 14.11 -33.44
C ARG A 345 -11.81 15.50 -34.07
N VAL A 346 -12.74 16.40 -33.81
CA VAL A 346 -12.77 17.79 -34.32
C VAL A 346 -11.75 18.69 -33.61
N VAL A 347 -11.46 18.44 -32.33
CA VAL A 347 -10.47 19.22 -31.55
C VAL A 347 -9.04 18.90 -32.01
N ARG A 348 -8.79 17.65 -32.41
CA ARG A 348 -7.53 17.24 -33.06
C ARG A 348 -7.27 18.05 -34.33
N TRP A 349 -8.31 18.28 -35.12
CA TRP A 349 -8.26 19.09 -36.34
C TRP A 349 -7.99 20.58 -36.06
N ASN A 350 -8.57 21.14 -34.98
CA ASN A 350 -8.31 22.53 -34.59
C ASN A 350 -6.85 22.76 -34.12
N ARG A 351 -6.23 21.78 -33.45
CA ARG A 351 -4.78 21.85 -33.09
C ARG A 351 -3.86 21.91 -34.29
N VAL A 352 -4.20 21.21 -35.38
CA VAL A 352 -3.49 21.31 -36.66
C VAL A 352 -3.61 22.71 -37.23
N ILE A 353 -4.83 23.27 -37.25
CA ILE A 353 -5.08 24.61 -37.78
C ILE A 353 -4.38 25.69 -36.94
N SER A 354 -4.42 25.62 -35.61
CA SER A 354 -3.79 26.60 -34.72
C SER A 354 -2.26 26.63 -34.81
N ASN A 355 -1.62 25.53 -35.20
CA ASN A 355 -0.17 25.46 -35.40
C ASN A 355 0.24 25.92 -36.81
N ILE A 356 -0.69 26.03 -37.76
CA ILE A 356 -0.48 26.53 -39.12
C ILE A 356 -0.83 28.03 -39.24
N LEU A 357 -1.76 28.54 -38.44
CA LEU A 357 -2.19 29.94 -38.51
C LEU A 357 -1.10 31.00 -38.22
N PRO A 358 -0.13 30.79 -37.29
CA PRO A 358 0.97 31.74 -37.08
C PRO A 358 1.88 31.89 -38.31
N SER A 359 2.05 30.83 -39.12
CA SER A 359 2.84 30.88 -40.35
C SER A 359 2.06 31.48 -41.53
N TYR A 360 0.73 31.37 -41.54
CA TYR A 360 -0.10 32.01 -42.57
C TYR A 360 -0.15 33.54 -42.40
N GLY A 361 -0.19 34.04 -41.16
CA GLY A 361 -0.08 35.47 -40.87
C GLY A 361 1.29 36.07 -41.24
N ALA A 362 2.37 35.30 -41.07
CA ALA A 362 3.74 35.68 -41.47
C ALA A 362 3.98 35.61 -43.00
N ALA A 363 3.28 34.72 -43.71
CA ALA A 363 3.34 34.62 -45.17
C ALA A 363 2.57 35.75 -45.88
N ILE A 364 1.46 36.24 -45.30
CA ILE A 364 0.70 37.36 -45.87
C ILE A 364 1.40 38.71 -45.62
N SER A 365 2.07 38.88 -44.48
CA SER A 365 2.85 40.10 -44.22
C SER A 365 4.10 40.23 -45.09
N THR A 366 4.68 39.12 -45.56
CA THR A 366 5.80 39.12 -46.50
C THR A 366 5.36 39.39 -47.94
N VAL A 367 4.18 38.90 -48.37
CA VAL A 367 3.65 39.16 -49.72
C VAL A 367 3.18 40.62 -49.90
N ASN A 368 2.63 41.25 -48.86
CA ASN A 368 2.26 42.67 -48.90
C ASN A 368 3.43 43.65 -48.72
N ALA A 369 4.61 43.17 -48.32
CA ALA A 369 5.83 43.98 -48.22
C ALA A 369 6.64 44.03 -49.54
N THR A 370 6.22 43.28 -50.57
CA THR A 370 6.89 43.15 -51.87
C THR A 370 6.08 43.71 -53.05
N ASN A 371 5.07 44.55 -52.82
CA ASN A 371 4.38 45.31 -53.88
C ASN A 371 4.60 46.82 -53.71
#